data_AF-A0A378PY49-F1
#
_entry.id   AF-A0A378PY49-F1
#
_cell.length_a   1.000
_cell.length_b   1.000
_cell.length_c   1.000
_cell.angle_alpha   90.00
_cell.angle_beta   90.00
_cell.angle_gamma   90.00
#
_symmetry.space_group_name_H-M   'P 1'
#
loop_
_entity.id
_entity.type
_entity.pdbx_description
1 polymer ?
#
loop_
_entity_poly.entity_id
_entity_poly.type
_entity_poly.pdbx_seq_one_letter_code
_entity_poly.pdbx_strand_id
1 'polypeptide(L)'
;MNNLTPISNAEHLTALVKAIVPRSFEKTFGGLATAEVVAGFRFCTQGLNQAELNIGLDKVRQMGYCPDPALFAKWCKGIDGFDNTDVIADSYISKNGALANILSWLKNHNHQISVAEKQAYDKTAFLFNEMKYNAKIEITAHSAFKDHYEMIVHELVVNKVKCERYIAPIAITHAPSEPSKQLASDEFVHSLFGLNKMDVLA
;
A
#
# COMPACT_ATOMS: atom_id res chain seq x y z
N MET A 1 28.72 -17.54 4.52
CA MET A 1 29.27 -17.50 3.15
C MET A 1 28.22 -18.13 2.25
N ASN A 2 27.50 -17.34 1.44
CA ASN A 2 26.57 -17.92 0.48
C ASN A 2 27.40 -18.58 -0.62
N ASN A 3 27.25 -19.90 -0.78
CA ASN A 3 27.84 -20.61 -1.91
C ASN A 3 27.12 -20.15 -3.18
N LEU A 4 27.80 -19.29 -3.96
CA LEU A 4 27.31 -18.86 -5.26
C LEU A 4 27.21 -20.07 -6.18
N THR A 5 26.07 -20.24 -6.84
CA THR A 5 25.92 -21.21 -7.92
C THR A 5 26.80 -20.75 -9.08
N PRO A 6 27.75 -21.56 -9.59
CA PRO A 6 28.57 -21.18 -10.74
C PRO A 6 27.71 -21.18 -12.01
N ILE A 7 27.81 -20.12 -12.81
CA ILE A 7 27.04 -19.89 -14.05
C ILE A 7 28.05 -19.63 -15.15
N SER A 8 28.07 -20.53 -16.13
CA SER A 8 29.17 -20.61 -17.10
C SER A 8 28.90 -19.79 -18.36
N ASN A 9 27.62 -19.70 -18.76
CA ASN A 9 27.13 -19.02 -19.95
C ASN A 9 25.60 -18.87 -19.88
N ALA A 10 25.01 -18.24 -20.90
CA ALA A 10 23.58 -17.99 -20.98
C ALA A 10 22.74 -19.27 -21.11
N GLU A 11 23.26 -20.30 -21.77
CA GLU A 11 22.64 -21.62 -21.88
C GLU A 11 22.52 -22.26 -20.49
N HIS A 12 23.61 -22.26 -19.71
CA HIS A 12 23.64 -22.76 -18.35
C HIS A 12 22.70 -21.94 -17.45
N LEU A 13 22.71 -20.62 -17.57
CA LEU A 13 21.76 -19.75 -16.85
C LEU A 13 20.30 -20.11 -17.15
N THR A 14 19.96 -20.26 -18.43
CA THR A 14 18.59 -20.57 -18.88
C THR A 14 18.16 -21.95 -18.36
N ALA A 15 19.07 -22.94 -18.39
CA ALA A 15 18.83 -24.25 -17.82
C ALA A 15 18.60 -24.21 -16.30
N LEU A 16 19.36 -23.38 -15.56
CA LEU A 16 19.15 -23.17 -14.13
C LEU A 16 17.79 -22.55 -13.83
N VAL A 17 17.38 -21.50 -14.56
CA VAL A 17 16.04 -20.90 -14.40
C VAL A 17 14.95 -21.94 -14.66
N LYS A 18 15.06 -22.71 -15.75
CA LYS A 18 14.13 -23.81 -16.04
C LYS A 18 14.10 -24.87 -14.94
N ALA A 19 15.24 -25.22 -14.36
CA ALA A 19 15.33 -26.20 -13.29
C ALA A 19 14.65 -25.72 -11.99
N ILE A 20 14.71 -24.41 -11.69
CA ILE A 20 14.06 -23.83 -10.50
C ILE A 20 12.53 -23.79 -10.66
N VAL A 21 12.03 -23.43 -11.84
CA VAL A 21 10.59 -23.20 -12.09
C VAL A 21 10.09 -23.87 -13.38
N PRO A 22 10.16 -25.21 -13.51
CA PRO A 22 9.98 -25.90 -14.78
C PRO A 22 8.60 -25.66 -15.40
N ARG A 23 7.52 -25.76 -14.62
CA ARG A 23 6.16 -25.54 -15.13
C ARG A 23 5.92 -24.09 -15.55
N SER A 24 6.41 -23.14 -14.77
CA SER A 24 6.28 -21.72 -15.11
C SER A 24 7.12 -21.35 -16.33
N PHE A 25 8.29 -21.97 -16.49
CA PHE A 25 9.16 -21.78 -17.64
C PHE A 25 8.44 -22.20 -18.92
N GLU A 26 7.87 -23.41 -18.95
CA GLU A 26 7.08 -23.89 -20.10
C GLU A 26 5.86 -22.99 -20.38
N LYS A 27 5.19 -22.48 -19.34
CA LYS A 27 4.09 -21.52 -19.53
C LYS A 27 4.54 -20.20 -20.14
N THR A 28 5.74 -19.73 -19.77
CA THR A 28 6.27 -18.43 -20.20
C THR A 28 6.82 -18.49 -21.63
N PHE A 29 7.46 -19.60 -21.99
CA PHE A 29 8.22 -19.74 -23.24
C PHE A 29 7.79 -20.88 -24.14
N GLY A 30 6.70 -21.61 -23.84
CA GLY A 30 6.31 -22.84 -24.55
C GLY A 30 6.03 -22.70 -26.05
N GLY A 31 5.94 -21.48 -26.57
CA GLY A 31 5.84 -21.18 -28.00
C GLY A 31 7.14 -20.77 -28.69
N LEU A 32 8.26 -20.68 -27.97
CA LEU A 32 9.55 -20.20 -28.47
C LEU A 32 10.57 -21.34 -28.57
N ALA A 33 11.47 -21.24 -29.55
CA ALA A 33 12.60 -22.13 -29.64
C ALA A 33 13.59 -21.88 -28.48
N THR A 34 14.25 -22.93 -27.99
CA THR A 34 15.23 -22.81 -26.88
C THR A 34 16.33 -21.79 -27.19
N ALA A 35 16.78 -21.71 -28.44
CA ALA A 35 17.79 -20.75 -28.87
C ALA A 35 17.32 -19.30 -28.73
N GLU A 36 16.04 -19.01 -28.97
CA GLU A 36 15.45 -17.67 -28.83
C GLU A 36 15.40 -17.25 -27.36
N VAL A 37 15.01 -18.17 -26.47
CA VAL A 37 14.99 -17.92 -25.02
C VAL A 37 16.40 -17.65 -24.50
N VAL A 38 17.38 -18.49 -24.87
CA VAL A 38 18.79 -18.31 -24.51
C VAL A 38 19.33 -16.97 -25.03
N ALA A 39 18.99 -16.58 -26.27
CA ALA A 39 19.40 -15.30 -26.83
C ALA A 39 18.84 -14.12 -26.02
N GLY A 40 17.58 -14.20 -25.58
CA GLY A 40 16.96 -13.20 -24.70
C GLY A 40 17.70 -13.06 -23.37
N PHE A 41 17.96 -14.17 -22.68
CA PHE A 41 18.73 -14.16 -21.42
C PHE A 41 20.15 -13.64 -21.64
N ARG A 42 20.84 -14.07 -22.70
CA ARG A 42 22.18 -13.59 -23.04
C ARG A 42 22.22 -12.08 -23.22
N PHE A 43 21.28 -11.53 -23.99
CA PHE A 43 21.19 -10.09 -24.26
C PHE A 43 20.94 -9.31 -22.98
N CYS A 44 19.95 -9.72 -22.17
CA CYS A 44 19.55 -8.95 -20.99
C CYS A 44 20.55 -9.06 -19.83
N THR A 45 21.34 -10.12 -19.76
CA THR A 45 22.31 -10.36 -18.68
C THR A 45 23.76 -10.04 -19.08
N GLN A 46 23.96 -9.50 -20.27
CA GLN A 46 25.28 -9.13 -20.75
C GLN A 46 25.95 -8.13 -19.80
N GLY A 47 27.19 -8.44 -19.38
CA GLY A 47 27.97 -7.59 -18.48
C GLY A 47 27.66 -7.74 -16.99
N LEU A 48 26.70 -8.59 -16.61
CA LEU A 48 26.46 -8.92 -15.20
C LEU A 48 27.51 -9.89 -14.66
N ASN A 49 27.91 -9.68 -13.43
CA ASN A 49 28.86 -10.54 -12.73
C ASN A 49 28.15 -11.69 -12.01
N GLN A 50 28.97 -12.59 -11.46
CA GLN A 50 28.47 -13.83 -10.87
C GLN A 50 27.61 -13.64 -9.62
N ALA A 51 27.90 -12.62 -8.82
CA ALA A 51 27.08 -12.30 -7.65
C ALA A 51 25.71 -11.76 -8.09
N GLU A 52 25.69 -10.85 -9.08
CA GLU A 52 24.43 -10.30 -9.64
C GLU A 52 23.54 -11.39 -10.21
N LEU A 53 24.09 -12.30 -11.02
CA LEU A 53 23.31 -13.41 -11.57
C LEU A 53 22.73 -14.32 -10.49
N ASN A 54 23.47 -14.56 -9.40
CA ASN A 54 22.99 -15.35 -8.27
C ASN A 54 21.88 -14.62 -7.48
N ILE A 55 21.93 -13.29 -7.35
CA ILE A 55 20.81 -12.51 -6.78
C ILE A 55 19.54 -12.76 -7.61
N GLY A 56 19.66 -12.74 -8.94
CA GLY A 56 18.55 -13.05 -9.84
C GLY A 56 18.00 -14.47 -9.63
N LEU A 57 18.87 -15.48 -9.54
CA LEU A 57 18.45 -16.88 -9.29
C LEU A 57 17.77 -17.05 -7.92
N ASP A 58 18.27 -16.37 -6.89
CA ASP A 58 17.66 -16.37 -5.56
C ASP A 58 16.26 -15.75 -5.60
N LYS A 59 16.09 -14.67 -6.38
CA LYS A 59 14.77 -14.07 -6.59
C LYS A 59 13.81 -15.02 -7.33
N VAL A 60 14.27 -15.75 -8.35
CA VAL A 60 13.46 -16.78 -9.03
C VAL A 60 12.98 -17.85 -8.04
N ARG A 61 13.87 -18.31 -7.15
CA ARG A 61 13.52 -19.27 -6.08
C ARG A 61 12.50 -18.69 -5.10
N GLN A 62 12.68 -17.43 -4.71
CA GLN A 62 11.78 -16.73 -3.78
C GLN A 62 10.37 -16.56 -4.38
N MET A 63 10.29 -16.13 -5.64
CA MET A 63 9.02 -15.80 -6.28
C MET A 63 8.26 -17.04 -6.80
N GLY A 64 8.96 -18.13 -7.12
CA GLY A 64 8.35 -19.38 -7.55
C GLY A 64 7.76 -19.35 -8.97
N TYR A 65 8.08 -18.35 -9.79
CA TYR A 65 7.71 -18.28 -11.20
C TYR A 65 8.88 -17.89 -12.10
N CYS A 66 8.75 -18.19 -13.40
CA CYS A 66 9.76 -17.87 -14.41
C CYS A 66 9.63 -16.41 -14.85
N PRO A 67 10.65 -15.57 -14.67
CA PRO A 67 10.66 -14.23 -15.22
C PRO A 67 10.90 -14.25 -16.73
N ASP A 68 10.47 -13.20 -17.42
CA ASP A 68 11.05 -12.89 -18.73
C ASP A 68 12.51 -12.42 -18.59
N PRO A 69 13.31 -12.43 -19.67
CA PRO A 69 14.73 -12.07 -19.60
C PRO A 69 15.02 -10.65 -19.06
N ALA A 70 14.15 -9.68 -19.34
CA ALA A 70 14.34 -8.29 -18.90
C ALA A 70 14.03 -8.14 -17.41
N LEU A 71 12.97 -8.79 -16.93
CA LEU A 71 12.65 -8.86 -15.51
C LEU A 71 13.78 -9.56 -14.72
N PHE A 72 14.32 -10.66 -15.23
CA PHE A 72 15.45 -11.35 -14.60
C PHE A 72 16.68 -10.44 -14.46
N ALA A 73 17.01 -9.66 -15.50
CA ALA A 73 18.13 -8.72 -15.45
C ALA A 73 17.94 -7.61 -14.40
N LYS A 74 16.70 -7.15 -14.17
CA LYS A 74 16.39 -6.23 -13.07
C LYS A 74 16.64 -6.90 -11.72
N TRP A 75 16.13 -8.11 -11.52
CA TRP A 75 16.35 -8.86 -10.28
C TRP A 75 17.83 -9.09 -9.98
N CYS A 76 18.65 -9.36 -11.00
CA CYS A 76 20.09 -9.51 -10.82
C CYS A 76 20.77 -8.26 -10.24
N LYS A 77 20.22 -7.07 -10.52
CA LYS A 77 20.71 -5.80 -9.98
C LYS A 77 20.09 -5.43 -8.63
N GLY A 78 19.34 -6.34 -8.01
CA GLY A 78 18.57 -6.06 -6.79
C GLY A 78 17.40 -5.10 -7.00
N ILE A 79 16.99 -4.89 -8.26
CA ILE A 79 15.82 -4.08 -8.60
C ILE A 79 14.65 -5.05 -8.69
N ASP A 80 13.72 -4.95 -7.73
CA ASP A 80 12.41 -5.57 -7.91
C ASP A 80 11.81 -4.97 -9.19
N GLY A 81 11.30 -5.83 -10.08
CA GLY A 81 10.68 -5.38 -11.33
C GLY A 81 9.41 -4.57 -11.07
N PHE A 82 8.51 -4.47 -12.05
CA PHE A 82 7.11 -4.29 -11.67
C PHE A 82 6.71 -5.58 -10.97
N ASP A 83 6.98 -5.66 -9.68
CA ASP A 83 6.53 -6.74 -8.87
C ASP A 83 5.01 -6.62 -8.80
N ASN A 84 4.28 -7.74 -8.88
CA ASN A 84 2.91 -7.74 -8.38
C ASN A 84 2.91 -7.62 -6.83
N THR A 85 4.08 -7.41 -6.23
CA THR A 85 4.25 -6.88 -4.86
C THR A 85 4.52 -5.38 -4.85
N ASP A 86 4.46 -4.72 -6.01
CA ASP A 86 4.31 -3.27 -6.10
C ASP A 86 2.92 -3.03 -5.57
N VAL A 87 2.86 -2.84 -4.25
CA VAL A 87 1.62 -2.53 -3.56
C VAL A 87 1.08 -1.21 -4.10
N ILE A 88 1.89 -0.46 -4.86
CA ILE A 88 1.48 0.66 -5.69
C ILE A 88 0.57 0.22 -6.84
N ALA A 89 0.87 -0.85 -7.58
CA ALA A 89 0.02 -1.33 -8.67
C ALA A 89 -1.37 -1.77 -8.15
N ASP A 90 -1.44 -2.42 -6.99
CA ASP A 90 -2.70 -2.74 -6.31
C ASP A 90 -3.35 -1.53 -5.60
N SER A 91 -2.57 -0.50 -5.23
CA SER A 91 -3.09 0.77 -4.69
C SER A 91 -3.75 1.64 -5.77
N TYR A 92 -3.58 1.31 -7.04
CA TYR A 92 -4.27 1.99 -8.13
C TYR A 92 -5.31 1.07 -8.75
N ILE A 93 -6.40 0.84 -8.00
CA ILE A 93 -7.68 0.83 -8.70
C ILE A 93 -7.73 2.13 -9.50
N SER A 94 -7.99 2.05 -10.81
CA SER A 94 -8.11 3.25 -11.65
C SER A 94 -8.98 4.30 -10.96
N LYS A 95 -8.74 5.60 -11.22
CA LYS A 95 -9.54 6.71 -10.65
C LYS A 95 -11.06 6.42 -10.61
N ASN A 96 -11.56 5.70 -11.62
CA ASN A 96 -12.96 5.30 -11.72
C ASN A 96 -13.36 4.14 -10.79
N GLY A 97 -12.50 3.15 -10.57
CA GLY A 97 -12.81 2.09 -9.61
C GLY A 97 -12.66 2.54 -8.16
N ALA A 98 -11.72 3.46 -7.85
CA ALA A 98 -11.63 4.07 -6.52
C ALA A 98 -12.91 4.87 -6.20
N LEU A 99 -13.44 5.59 -7.20
CA LEU A 99 -14.73 6.25 -7.09
C LEU A 99 -15.86 5.23 -6.88
N ALA A 100 -15.88 4.13 -7.64
CA ALA A 100 -16.90 3.09 -7.50
C ALA A 100 -16.90 2.46 -6.09
N ASN A 101 -15.73 2.27 -5.49
CA ASN A 101 -15.58 1.78 -4.12
C ASN A 101 -16.13 2.76 -3.10
N ILE A 102 -15.79 4.05 -3.20
CA ILE A 102 -16.34 5.06 -2.30
C ILE A 102 -17.86 5.18 -2.45
N LEU A 103 -18.39 5.17 -3.67
CA LEU A 103 -19.84 5.17 -3.89
C LEU A 103 -20.52 3.93 -3.30
N SER A 104 -19.86 2.76 -3.35
CA SER A 104 -20.37 1.52 -2.74
C SER A 104 -20.30 1.59 -1.21
N TRP A 105 -19.23 2.15 -0.65
CA TRP A 105 -19.05 2.36 0.78
C TRP A 105 -20.02 3.38 1.38
N LEU A 106 -20.37 4.42 0.63
CA LEU A 106 -21.40 5.38 1.05
C LEU A 106 -22.80 4.77 1.10
N LYS A 107 -23.06 3.74 0.30
CA LYS A 107 -24.33 2.96 0.36
C LYS A 107 -24.30 1.91 1.47
N ASN A 108 -23.14 1.29 1.69
CA ASN A 108 -22.93 0.25 2.68
C ASN A 108 -21.55 0.42 3.33
N HIS A 109 -21.53 0.90 4.58
CA HIS A 109 -20.29 1.16 5.32
C HIS A 109 -19.48 -0.10 5.65
N ASN A 110 -20.01 -1.30 5.40
CA ASN A 110 -19.26 -2.55 5.50
C ASN A 110 -18.43 -2.86 4.24
N HIS A 111 -18.60 -2.11 3.14
CA HIS A 111 -17.77 -2.24 1.95
C HIS A 111 -16.32 -1.92 2.28
N GLN A 112 -15.39 -2.73 1.84
CA GLN A 112 -13.97 -2.50 2.12
C GLN A 112 -13.43 -1.40 1.22
N ILE A 113 -12.82 -0.39 1.82
CA ILE A 113 -12.11 0.69 1.14
C ILE A 113 -10.69 0.83 1.71
N SER A 114 -9.81 1.46 0.95
CA SER A 114 -8.46 1.81 1.35
C SER A 114 -8.40 3.12 2.15
N VAL A 115 -7.30 3.33 2.85
CA VAL A 115 -7.03 4.60 3.54
C VAL A 115 -6.93 5.75 2.53
N ALA A 116 -6.34 5.54 1.36
CA ALA A 116 -6.24 6.55 0.31
C ALA A 116 -7.63 6.97 -0.23
N GLU A 117 -8.52 6.00 -0.48
CA GLU A 117 -9.91 6.27 -0.86
C GLU A 117 -10.63 7.08 0.22
N LYS A 118 -10.47 6.71 1.50
CA LYS A 118 -11.09 7.43 2.62
C LYS A 118 -10.55 8.87 2.76
N GLN A 119 -9.24 9.07 2.65
CA GLN A 119 -8.64 10.41 2.72
C GLN A 119 -9.07 11.30 1.55
N ALA A 120 -9.17 10.75 0.34
CA ALA A 120 -9.69 11.46 -0.82
C ALA A 120 -11.16 11.84 -0.64
N TYR A 121 -11.96 10.93 -0.09
CA TYR A 121 -13.35 11.21 0.27
C TYR A 121 -13.44 12.31 1.34
N ASP A 122 -12.64 12.26 2.40
CA ASP A 122 -12.68 13.24 3.48
C ASP A 122 -12.36 14.67 2.99
N LYS A 123 -11.40 14.80 2.07
CA LYS A 123 -11.07 16.08 1.42
C LYS A 123 -12.21 16.62 0.55
N THR A 124 -13.09 15.74 0.07
CA THR A 124 -14.18 16.09 -0.86
C THR A 124 -15.57 15.88 -0.28
N ALA A 125 -15.69 15.54 1.00
CA ALA A 125 -16.94 15.14 1.64
C ALA A 125 -18.02 16.25 1.55
N PHE A 126 -17.61 17.51 1.55
CA PHE A 126 -18.51 18.65 1.35
C PHE A 126 -19.20 18.58 -0.02
N LEU A 127 -18.48 18.29 -1.11
CA LEU A 127 -19.04 18.16 -2.47
C LEU A 127 -20.00 16.97 -2.58
N PHE A 128 -19.67 15.84 -1.93
CA PHE A 128 -20.57 14.68 -1.88
C PHE A 128 -21.84 14.97 -1.08
N ASN A 129 -21.79 15.83 -0.07
CA ASN A 129 -22.98 16.28 0.64
C ASN A 129 -23.82 17.25 -0.20
N GLU A 130 -23.18 18.18 -0.92
CA GLU A 130 -23.87 19.10 -1.84
C GLU A 130 -24.56 18.36 -2.99
N MET A 131 -23.96 17.28 -3.49
CA MET A 131 -24.54 16.40 -4.51
C MET A 131 -25.94 15.88 -4.12
N LYS A 132 -26.22 15.66 -2.82
CA LYS A 132 -27.55 15.25 -2.34
C LYS A 132 -28.64 16.27 -2.64
N TYR A 133 -28.28 17.55 -2.75
CA TYR A 133 -29.20 18.66 -2.97
C TYR A 133 -29.13 19.22 -4.40
N ASN A 134 -28.02 18.98 -5.11
CA ASN A 134 -27.83 19.43 -6.48
C ASN A 134 -27.09 18.36 -7.32
N ALA A 135 -27.85 17.61 -8.11
CA ALA A 135 -27.31 16.58 -9.00
C ALA A 135 -26.30 17.13 -10.05
N LYS A 136 -26.31 18.43 -10.36
CA LYS A 136 -25.34 19.02 -11.30
C LYS A 136 -23.91 19.07 -10.74
N ILE A 137 -23.76 18.95 -9.41
CA ILE A 137 -22.45 18.94 -8.73
C ILE A 137 -21.81 17.54 -8.77
N GLU A 138 -22.55 16.50 -9.15
CA GLU A 138 -22.05 15.12 -9.20
C GLU A 138 -20.74 14.99 -10.00
N ILE A 139 -20.67 15.58 -11.19
CA ILE A 139 -19.47 15.56 -12.03
C ILE A 139 -18.30 16.24 -11.31
N THR A 140 -18.55 17.37 -10.66
CA THR A 140 -17.54 18.13 -9.91
C THR A 140 -17.05 17.35 -8.69
N ALA A 141 -17.95 16.74 -7.91
CA ALA A 141 -17.62 15.92 -6.76
C ALA A 141 -16.79 14.71 -7.17
N HIS A 142 -17.21 14.01 -8.23
CA HIS A 142 -16.50 12.85 -8.77
C HIS A 142 -15.13 13.20 -9.32
N SER A 143 -14.99 14.31 -10.06
CA SER A 143 -13.68 14.74 -10.58
C SER A 143 -12.74 15.18 -9.45
N ALA A 144 -13.21 16.01 -8.52
CA ALA A 144 -12.41 16.45 -7.38
C ALA A 144 -11.92 15.27 -6.53
N PHE A 145 -12.78 14.26 -6.31
CA PHE A 145 -12.39 13.03 -5.63
C PHE A 145 -11.24 12.32 -6.34
N LYS A 146 -11.35 12.16 -7.67
CA LYS A 146 -10.34 11.45 -8.48
C LYS A 146 -8.99 12.18 -8.45
N ASP A 147 -9.01 13.51 -8.48
CA ASP A 147 -7.79 14.32 -8.45
C ASP A 147 -7.11 14.21 -7.08
N HIS A 148 -7.87 14.31 -5.98
CA HIS A 148 -7.32 14.11 -4.64
C HIS A 148 -6.83 12.68 -4.40
N TYR A 149 -7.54 11.69 -4.92
CA TYR A 149 -7.10 10.30 -4.87
C TYR A 149 -5.76 10.13 -5.57
N GLU A 150 -5.61 10.63 -6.79
CA GLU A 150 -4.35 10.57 -7.54
C GLU A 150 -3.20 11.24 -6.79
N MET A 151 -3.42 12.41 -6.20
CA MET A 151 -2.41 13.10 -5.39
C MET A 151 -1.95 12.26 -4.19
N ILE A 152 -2.90 11.67 -3.45
CA ILE A 152 -2.60 10.87 -2.26
C ILE A 152 -1.82 9.61 -2.66
N VAL A 153 -2.27 8.91 -3.70
CA VAL A 153 -1.53 7.71 -4.12
C VAL A 153 -0.16 8.10 -4.67
N HIS A 154 -0.03 9.20 -5.43
CA HIS A 154 1.29 9.68 -5.86
C HIS A 154 2.23 9.95 -4.68
N GLU A 155 1.73 10.53 -3.59
CA GLU A 155 2.52 10.73 -2.37
C GLU A 155 2.95 9.39 -1.73
N LEU A 156 2.05 8.41 -1.66
CA LEU A 156 2.36 7.06 -1.18
C LEU A 156 3.44 6.39 -2.04
N VAL A 157 3.38 6.58 -3.37
CA VAL A 157 4.37 6.10 -4.33
C VAL A 157 5.74 6.70 -4.09
N VAL A 158 5.82 8.03 -4.04
CA VAL A 158 7.09 8.76 -3.84
C VAL A 158 7.74 8.34 -2.52
N ASN A 159 6.94 8.16 -1.47
CA ASN A 159 7.42 7.79 -0.15
C ASN A 159 7.62 6.27 0.04
N LYS A 160 7.30 5.45 -0.96
CA LYS A 160 7.36 3.98 -0.91
C LYS A 160 6.55 3.40 0.27
N VAL A 161 5.43 4.05 0.60
CA VAL A 161 4.53 3.64 1.67
C VAL A 161 3.38 2.83 1.09
N LYS A 162 3.09 1.68 1.71
CA LYS A 162 1.98 0.82 1.30
C LYS A 162 0.64 1.42 1.73
N CYS A 163 -0.35 1.42 0.85
CA CYS A 163 -1.71 1.80 1.23
C CYS A 163 -2.38 0.67 2.01
N GLU A 164 -2.89 0.96 3.20
CA GLU A 164 -3.59 0.00 4.04
C GLU A 164 -5.11 0.04 3.81
N ARG A 165 -5.81 -1.00 4.28
CA ARG A 165 -7.27 -1.00 4.33
C ARG A 165 -7.77 -0.07 5.42
N TYR A 166 -8.82 0.69 5.14
CA TYR A 166 -9.45 1.53 6.14
C TYR A 166 -10.22 0.65 7.13
N ILE A 167 -9.98 0.89 8.42
CA ILE A 167 -10.72 0.28 9.53
C ILE A 167 -11.43 1.42 10.25
N ALA A 168 -12.77 1.35 10.29
CA ALA A 168 -13.56 2.34 11.01
C ALA A 168 -13.22 2.30 12.52
N PRO A 169 -13.03 3.47 13.17
CA PRO A 169 -12.77 3.50 14.61
C PRO A 169 -13.95 2.88 15.36
N ILE A 170 -13.65 2.02 16.34
CA ILE A 170 -14.66 1.42 17.20
C ILE A 170 -15.31 2.56 17.99
N ALA A 171 -16.62 2.73 17.86
CA ALA A 171 -17.36 3.69 18.65
C ALA A 171 -17.26 3.31 20.12
N ILE A 172 -16.47 4.06 20.90
CA ILE A 172 -16.47 3.95 22.37
C ILE A 172 -17.80 4.51 22.82
N THR A 173 -18.75 3.63 23.14
CA THR A 173 -19.97 4.03 23.82
C THR A 173 -19.56 4.44 25.22
N HIS A 174 -19.48 5.75 25.48
CA HIS A 174 -19.53 6.25 26.84
C HIS A 174 -20.92 5.88 27.37
N ALA A 175 -21.04 4.74 28.05
CA ALA A 175 -22.16 4.53 28.94
C ALA A 175 -22.18 5.72 29.91
N PRO A 176 -23.32 6.39 30.14
CA PRO A 176 -23.38 7.47 31.11
C PRO A 176 -22.91 6.90 32.44
N SER A 177 -21.71 7.30 32.88
CA SER A 177 -21.22 6.96 34.20
C SER A 177 -22.20 7.59 35.18
N GLU A 178 -22.83 6.77 36.02
CA GLU A 178 -23.57 7.28 37.17
C GLU A 178 -22.71 8.32 37.89
N PRO A 179 -23.25 9.47 38.30
CA PRO A 179 -22.47 10.47 39.00
C PRO A 179 -21.86 9.82 40.23
N SER A 180 -20.52 9.71 40.23
CA SER A 180 -19.79 9.15 41.36
C SER A 180 -20.14 9.99 42.59
N LYS A 181 -20.78 9.37 43.59
CA LYS A 181 -20.96 9.93 44.93
C LYS A 181 -19.60 9.98 45.64
N GLN A 182 -18.70 10.82 45.15
CA GLN A 182 -17.62 11.37 45.95
C GLN A 182 -18.00 12.82 46.19
N LEU A 183 -18.71 13.04 47.30
CA LEU A 183 -18.74 14.36 47.93
C LEU A 183 -17.28 14.78 48.09
N ALA A 184 -16.91 15.88 47.44
CA ALA A 184 -15.62 16.50 47.62
C ALA A 184 -15.38 16.63 49.13
N SER A 185 -14.28 16.06 49.62
CA SER A 185 -13.90 16.18 51.02
C SER A 185 -13.83 17.66 51.41
N ASP A 186 -14.38 18.01 52.58
CA ASP A 186 -14.48 19.38 53.08
C ASP A 186 -13.12 20.13 53.09
N GLU A 187 -11.99 19.42 53.10
CA GLU A 187 -10.65 19.99 52.93
C GLU A 187 -10.45 20.75 51.60
N PHE A 188 -11.02 20.25 50.49
CA PHE A 188 -10.87 20.88 49.17
C PHE A 188 -11.69 22.17 49.07
N VAL A 189 -12.87 22.19 49.70
CA VAL A 189 -13.72 23.39 49.77
C VAL A 189 -13.08 24.44 50.69
N HIS A 190 -12.51 24.04 51.81
CA HIS A 190 -11.78 24.95 52.70
C HIS A 190 -10.53 25.55 52.06
N SER A 191 -9.82 24.83 51.18
CA SER A 191 -8.67 25.39 50.45
C SER A 191 -9.07 26.39 49.37
N LEU A 192 -10.26 26.25 48.78
CA LEU A 192 -10.77 27.14 47.74
C LEU A 192 -11.34 28.46 48.29
N PHE A 193 -11.87 28.45 49.52
CA PHE A 193 -12.48 29.62 50.16
C PHE A 193 -11.72 30.13 51.39
N GLY A 194 -10.42 29.81 51.49
CA GLY A 194 -9.50 30.36 52.50
C GLY A 194 -9.29 31.87 52.34
N LEU A 195 -10.32 32.66 52.65
CA LEU A 195 -10.23 34.09 52.89
C LEU A 195 -9.30 34.32 54.08
N ASN A 196 -8.16 34.95 53.81
CA ASN A 196 -7.28 35.53 54.82
C ASN A 196 -8.12 36.41 55.77
N LYS A 197 -8.36 35.93 56.99
CA LYS A 197 -8.61 36.82 58.13
C LYS A 197 -7.26 37.35 58.58
N MET A 198 -6.85 38.50 58.06
CA MET A 198 -6.02 39.43 58.82
C MET A 198 -6.48 40.86 58.55
N ASP A 199 -7.06 41.44 59.61
CA ASP A 199 -6.97 42.83 60.06
C ASP A 199 -7.29 43.96 59.07
N VAL A 200 -8.53 44.48 59.20
CA VAL A 200 -8.77 45.92 59.09
C VAL A 200 -9.56 46.37 60.32
N LEU A 201 -8.83 46.70 61.38
CA LEU A 201 -9.22 47.68 62.39
C LEU A 201 -8.00 48.56 62.68
N ALA A 202 -7.95 49.72 62.00
CA ALA A 202 -7.37 50.97 62.48
C ALA A 202 -7.91 52.11 61.60
#